data_AF-A0A316FDX9-F1
#
_entry.id   AF-A0A316FDX9-F1
#
_cell.length_a   1.000
_cell.length_b   1.000
_cell.length_c   1.000
_cell.angle_alpha   90.00
_cell.angle_beta   90.00
_cell.angle_gamma   90.00
#
_symmetry.space_group_name_H-M   'P 1'
#
loop_
_entity.id
_entity.type
_entity.pdbx_description
1 polymer ?
#
loop_
_entity_poly.entity_id
_entity_poly.type
_entity_poly.pdbx_seq_one_letter_code
_entity_poly.pdbx_strand_id
1 'polypeptide(L)'
;MTTAFLLVGLTGSGKTTYASRVLEPAGVVRLSVDERVFAVHGRYGVDYPEDTYFEREAPIVAEVRAEFTALLAAGRDVVLDHGLWRRTERDTWRGLASAAGATVRLLYFPVPRAELLRRLAARNTETHANALLVTPEALDAFYTRFDPPTDEGEEIILPYAC
;
A
#
# COMPACT_ATOMS: atom_id res chain seq x y z
N MET A 1 3.19 -21.55 9.75
CA MET A 1 3.40 -20.26 10.42
C MET A 1 2.87 -19.20 9.48
N THR A 2 1.99 -18.34 9.96
CA THR A 2 1.28 -17.36 9.13
C THR A 2 2.16 -16.13 8.87
N THR A 3 2.05 -15.55 7.68
CA THR A 3 2.87 -14.43 7.23
C THR A 3 2.02 -13.19 6.94
N ALA A 4 2.47 -12.06 7.48
CA ALA A 4 1.97 -10.74 7.14
C ALA A 4 2.96 -10.06 6.18
N PHE A 5 2.53 -9.80 4.96
CA PHE A 5 3.27 -9.03 3.95
C PHE A 5 2.86 -7.57 4.03
N LEU A 6 3.81 -6.69 4.33
CA LEU A 6 3.59 -5.25 4.42
C LEU A 6 4.24 -4.57 3.22
N LEU A 7 3.45 -4.02 2.31
CA LEU A 7 3.97 -3.38 1.10
C LEU A 7 4.33 -1.91 1.35
N VAL A 8 5.58 -1.55 1.08
CA VAL A 8 6.11 -0.21 1.28
C VAL A 8 6.52 0.41 -0.05
N GLY A 9 6.04 1.61 -0.32
CA GLY A 9 6.51 2.39 -1.47
C GLY A 9 5.47 3.37 -1.99
N LEU A 10 5.95 4.31 -2.78
CA LEU A 10 5.13 5.37 -3.36
C LEU A 10 4.12 4.86 -4.39
N THR A 11 3.11 5.67 -4.68
CA THR A 11 2.15 5.38 -5.76
C THR A 11 2.88 5.22 -7.10
N GLY A 12 2.48 4.24 -7.91
CA GLY A 12 3.20 3.86 -9.14
C GLY A 12 4.40 2.91 -8.96
N SER A 13 4.77 2.55 -7.72
CA SER A 13 5.93 1.66 -7.48
C SER A 13 5.70 0.19 -7.85
N GLY A 14 4.45 -0.23 -8.08
CA GLY A 14 4.09 -1.60 -8.47
C GLY A 14 3.61 -2.52 -7.35
N LYS A 15 3.39 -2.00 -6.13
CA LYS A 15 2.86 -2.75 -4.96
C LYS A 15 1.62 -3.58 -5.31
N THR A 16 0.57 -2.93 -5.79
CA THR A 16 -0.71 -3.57 -6.14
C THR A 16 -0.54 -4.63 -7.22
N THR A 17 0.37 -4.39 -8.18
CA THR A 17 0.69 -5.39 -9.22
C THR A 17 1.39 -6.61 -8.62
N TYR A 18 2.35 -6.42 -7.70
CA TYR A 18 3.01 -7.53 -7.01
C TYR A 18 2.03 -8.30 -6.12
N ALA A 19 1.20 -7.58 -5.36
CA ALA A 19 0.17 -8.18 -4.52
C ALA A 19 -0.75 -9.09 -5.35
N SER A 20 -1.25 -8.58 -6.49
CA SER A 20 -2.22 -9.31 -7.31
C SER A 20 -1.64 -10.39 -8.21
N ARG A 21 -0.40 -10.23 -8.69
CA ARG A 21 0.21 -11.21 -9.61
C ARG A 21 1.09 -12.24 -8.93
N VAL A 22 1.54 -11.98 -7.71
CA VAL A 22 2.47 -12.86 -7.00
C VAL A 22 1.87 -13.42 -5.72
N LEU A 23 1.30 -12.56 -4.87
CA LEU A 23 0.84 -12.98 -3.54
C LEU A 23 -0.57 -13.58 -3.57
N GLU A 24 -1.53 -12.96 -4.25
CA GLU A 24 -2.89 -13.50 -4.38
C GLU A 24 -2.91 -14.91 -5.01
N PRO A 25 -2.18 -15.21 -6.10
CA PRO A 25 -2.10 -16.56 -6.67
C PRO A 25 -1.44 -17.59 -5.74
N ALA A 26 -0.61 -17.12 -4.79
CA ALA A 26 -0.01 -17.96 -3.75
C ALA A 26 -0.96 -18.20 -2.56
N GLY A 27 -2.21 -17.72 -2.61
CA GLY A 27 -3.22 -17.90 -1.57
C GLY A 27 -3.20 -16.84 -0.47
N VAL A 28 -2.41 -15.77 -0.64
CA VAL A 28 -2.34 -14.65 0.31
C VAL A 28 -3.56 -13.75 0.13
N VAL A 29 -4.25 -13.42 1.22
CA VAL A 29 -5.41 -12.53 1.20
C VAL A 29 -4.94 -11.08 1.08
N ARG A 30 -5.40 -10.35 0.06
CA ARG A 30 -5.04 -8.95 -0.15
C ARG A 30 -6.04 -8.00 0.50
N LEU A 31 -5.54 -7.09 1.31
CA LEU A 31 -6.28 -5.98 1.88
C LEU A 31 -5.75 -4.67 1.30
N SER A 32 -6.48 -4.08 0.36
CA SER A 32 -6.16 -2.76 -0.21
C SER A 32 -7.00 -1.68 0.46
N VAL A 33 -6.33 -0.70 1.06
CA VAL A 33 -7.01 0.48 1.63
C VAL A 33 -7.51 1.37 0.50
N ASP A 34 -6.68 1.64 -0.51
CA ASP A 34 -7.01 2.49 -1.65
C ASP A 34 -8.26 2.02 -2.42
N GLU A 35 -8.38 0.71 -2.67
CA GLU A 35 -9.56 0.16 -3.36
C GLU A 35 -10.83 0.27 -2.51
N ARG A 36 -10.73 0.16 -1.19
CA ARG A 36 -11.88 0.34 -0.28
C ARG A 36 -12.30 1.80 -0.19
N VAL A 37 -11.34 2.72 -0.08
CA VAL A 37 -11.60 4.17 -0.13
C VAL A 37 -12.33 4.52 -1.42
N PHE A 38 -11.84 3.99 -2.55
CA PHE A 38 -12.49 4.19 -3.84
C PHE A 38 -13.89 3.59 -3.91
N ALA A 39 -14.09 2.36 -3.42
CA ALA A 39 -15.39 1.71 -3.45
C ALA A 39 -16.45 2.45 -2.61
N VAL A 40 -16.05 3.07 -1.51
CA VAL A 40 -16.97 3.78 -0.60
C VAL A 40 -17.18 5.24 -1.01
N HIS A 41 -16.13 5.94 -1.43
CA HIS A 41 -16.16 7.40 -1.63
C HIS A 41 -16.01 7.83 -3.09
N GLY A 42 -15.64 6.92 -4.00
CA GLY A 42 -15.36 7.24 -5.39
C GLY A 42 -13.95 7.77 -5.62
N ARG A 43 -13.77 8.53 -6.70
CA ARG A 43 -12.49 9.07 -7.16
C ARG A 43 -12.03 10.25 -6.31
N TYR A 44 -10.83 10.14 -5.77
CA TYR A 44 -10.10 11.24 -5.15
C TYR A 44 -10.02 12.47 -6.07
N GLY A 45 -10.30 13.65 -5.51
CA GLY A 45 -10.27 14.92 -6.24
C GLY A 45 -11.38 15.12 -7.27
N VAL A 46 -12.26 14.12 -7.47
CA VAL A 46 -13.38 14.17 -8.42
C VAL A 46 -14.71 14.00 -7.71
N ASP A 47 -14.89 12.89 -7.00
CA ASP A 47 -16.14 12.57 -6.30
C ASP A 47 -16.11 13.10 -4.84
N TYR A 48 -14.92 13.45 -4.32
CA TYR A 48 -14.74 14.20 -3.07
C TYR A 48 -13.47 15.08 -3.09
N PRO A 49 -13.41 16.16 -2.27
CA PRO A 49 -12.25 17.03 -2.17
C PRO A 49 -11.00 16.34 -1.61
N GLU A 50 -9.83 16.63 -2.18
CA GLU A 50 -8.55 16.02 -1.83
C GLU A 50 -8.15 16.18 -0.36
N ASP A 51 -8.51 17.31 0.25
CA ASP A 51 -8.23 17.66 1.64
C ASP A 51 -9.04 16.82 2.65
N THR A 52 -10.13 16.18 2.21
CA THR A 52 -10.94 15.27 3.04
C THR A 52 -10.49 13.81 3.00
N TYR A 53 -9.42 13.48 2.25
CA TYR A 53 -9.00 12.08 2.06
C TYR A 53 -8.67 11.36 3.38
N PHE A 54 -7.86 11.97 4.24
CA PHE A 54 -7.44 11.32 5.49
C PHE A 54 -8.62 11.07 6.45
N GLU A 55 -9.61 11.97 6.48
CA GLU A 55 -10.82 11.81 7.29
C GLU A 55 -11.66 10.62 6.81
N ARG A 56 -11.69 10.40 5.49
CA ARG A 56 -12.41 9.30 4.83
C ARG A 56 -11.67 7.97 4.92
N GLU A 57 -10.34 8.01 4.85
CA GLU A 57 -9.48 6.84 4.95
C GLU A 57 -9.44 6.26 6.36
N ALA A 58 -9.44 7.11 7.39
CA ALA A 58 -9.33 6.68 8.79
C ALA A 58 -10.30 5.55 9.22
N PRO A 59 -11.62 5.62 8.96
CA PRO A 59 -12.52 4.52 9.32
C PRO A 59 -12.21 3.24 8.53
N ILE A 60 -11.82 3.35 7.26
CA ILE A 60 -11.47 2.20 6.41
C ILE A 60 -10.19 1.53 6.91
N VAL A 61 -9.19 2.31 7.32
CA VAL A 61 -7.97 1.77 7.95
C VAL A 61 -8.28 1.03 9.23
N ALA A 62 -9.23 1.51 10.04
CA ALA A 62 -9.66 0.82 11.27
C ALA A 62 -10.35 -0.53 10.96
N GLU A 63 -11.21 -0.58 9.94
CA GLU A 63 -11.84 -1.82 9.47
C GLU A 63 -10.79 -2.82 8.93
N VAL A 64 -9.89 -2.35 8.06
CA VAL A 64 -8.80 -3.16 7.51
C VAL A 64 -7.90 -3.69 8.63
N ARG A 65 -7.67 -2.91 9.69
CA ARG A 65 -6.89 -3.34 10.86
C ARG A 65 -7.55 -4.50 11.59
N ALA A 66 -8.85 -4.42 11.82
CA ALA A 66 -9.62 -5.49 12.46
C ALA A 66 -9.58 -6.77 11.62
N GLU A 67 -9.81 -6.64 10.31
CA GLU A 67 -9.80 -7.77 9.37
C GLU A 67 -8.41 -8.40 9.24
N PHE A 68 -7.36 -7.59 9.11
CA PHE A 68 -5.96 -8.04 9.09
C PHE A 68 -5.65 -8.90 10.31
N THR A 69 -5.99 -8.44 11.50
CA THR A 69 -5.74 -9.17 12.75
C THR A 69 -6.54 -10.48 12.80
N ALA A 70 -7.82 -10.44 12.41
CA ALA A 70 -8.69 -11.61 12.40
C ALA A 70 -8.20 -12.70 11.41
N LEU A 71 -7.76 -12.31 10.22
CA LEU A 71 -7.23 -13.22 9.21
C LEU A 71 -5.93 -13.89 9.68
N LEU A 72 -5.00 -13.12 10.26
CA LEU A 72 -3.76 -13.67 10.81
C LEU A 72 -4.04 -14.65 11.95
N ALA A 73 -4.95 -14.30 12.86
CA ALA A 73 -5.36 -15.19 13.96
C ALA A 73 -6.05 -16.47 13.46
N ALA A 74 -6.73 -16.41 12.31
CA ALA A 74 -7.30 -17.57 11.62
C ALA A 74 -6.27 -18.38 10.80
N GLY A 75 -4.99 -18.04 10.88
CA GLY A 75 -3.90 -18.77 10.22
C GLY A 75 -3.72 -18.43 8.74
N ARG A 76 -4.34 -17.35 8.24
CA ARG A 76 -4.30 -16.94 6.83
C ARG A 76 -3.18 -15.95 6.57
N ASP A 77 -2.39 -16.18 5.53
CA ASP A 77 -1.41 -15.20 5.07
C ASP A 77 -2.13 -13.97 4.51
N VAL A 78 -1.64 -12.78 4.85
CA VAL A 78 -2.28 -11.51 4.48
C VAL A 78 -1.24 -10.56 3.90
N VAL A 79 -1.61 -9.85 2.83
CA VAL A 79 -0.86 -8.71 2.30
C VAL A 79 -1.63 -7.42 2.50
N LEU A 80 -0.99 -6.45 3.16
CA LEU A 80 -1.49 -5.10 3.31
C LEU A 80 -0.96 -4.21 2.18
N ASP A 81 -1.85 -3.80 1.29
CA ASP A 81 -1.58 -2.89 0.18
C ASP A 81 -2.09 -1.47 0.51
N HIS A 82 -1.28 -0.74 1.28
CA HIS A 82 -1.58 0.62 1.77
C HIS A 82 -0.36 1.57 1.64
N GLY A 83 0.79 1.07 1.16
CA GLY A 83 1.98 1.87 0.89
C GLY A 83 2.86 2.22 2.10
N LEU A 84 2.29 2.37 3.30
CA LEU A 84 2.99 2.52 4.59
C LEU A 84 4.17 3.50 4.57
N TRP A 85 3.86 4.77 4.34
CA TRP A 85 4.86 5.81 4.04
C TRP A 85 5.68 6.18 5.25
N ARG A 86 5.06 6.23 6.44
CA ARG A 86 5.75 6.60 7.68
C ARG A 86 6.29 5.38 8.40
N ARG A 87 7.44 5.53 9.04
CA ARG A 87 7.99 4.46 9.90
C ARG A 87 7.02 4.07 11.02
N THR A 88 6.33 5.05 11.62
CA THR A 88 5.35 4.83 12.69
C THR A 88 4.15 3.99 12.23
N GLU A 89 3.72 4.12 10.98
CA GLU A 89 2.68 3.27 10.39
C GLU A 89 3.20 1.84 10.27
N ARG A 90 4.41 1.65 9.73
CA ARG A 90 5.04 0.33 9.62
C ARG A 90 5.19 -0.34 10.99
N ASP A 91 5.65 0.38 12.01
CA ASP A 91 5.76 -0.10 13.39
C ASP A 91 4.42 -0.56 13.95
N THR A 92 3.36 0.20 13.69
CA THR A 92 1.99 -0.16 14.12
C THR A 92 1.54 -1.49 13.50
N TRP A 93 1.67 -1.65 12.19
CA TRP A 93 1.26 -2.87 11.49
C TRP A 93 2.14 -4.07 11.81
N ARG A 94 3.45 -3.86 11.99
CA ARG A 94 4.37 -4.88 12.53
C ARG A 94 3.91 -5.39 13.88
N GLY A 95 3.62 -4.48 14.81
CA GLY A 95 3.16 -4.83 16.16
C GLY A 95 1.88 -5.66 16.14
N LEU A 96 0.92 -5.31 15.30
CA LEU A 96 -0.32 -6.08 15.14
C LEU A 96 -0.08 -7.50 14.63
N ALA A 97 0.76 -7.64 13.61
CA ALA A 97 1.11 -8.95 13.05
C ALA A 97 1.86 -9.82 14.08
N SER A 98 2.84 -9.24 14.78
CA SER A 98 3.58 -9.94 15.84
C SER A 98 2.67 -10.34 17.01
N ALA A 99 1.73 -9.50 17.42
CA ALA A 99 0.75 -9.82 18.46
C ALA A 99 -0.19 -10.97 18.05
N ALA A 100 -0.46 -11.12 16.75
CA ALA A 100 -1.20 -12.25 16.19
C ALA A 100 -0.33 -13.51 15.98
N GLY A 101 0.95 -13.48 16.35
CA GLY A 101 1.89 -14.60 16.16
C GLY A 101 2.36 -14.81 14.73
N ALA A 102 2.16 -13.83 13.83
CA ALA A 102 2.56 -13.91 12.44
C ALA A 102 4.02 -13.43 12.24
N THR A 103 4.70 -14.04 11.27
CA THR A 103 5.98 -13.52 10.75
C THR A 103 5.70 -12.30 9.89
N VAL A 104 6.48 -11.23 10.06
CA VAL A 104 6.37 -10.05 9.20
C VAL A 104 7.40 -10.09 8.09
N ARG A 105 6.95 -9.82 6.86
CA ARG A 105 7.79 -9.54 5.70
C ARG A 105 7.51 -8.14 5.19
N LEU A 106 8.50 -7.26 5.30
CA LEU A 106 8.40 -5.87 4.86
C LEU A 106 8.91 -5.76 3.42
N LEU A 107 8.01 -5.66 2.44
CA LEU A 107 8.38 -5.64 1.03
C LEU A 107 8.50 -4.19 0.55
N TYR A 108 9.73 -3.74 0.27
CA TYR A 108 10.00 -2.37 -0.14
C TYR A 108 10.24 -2.27 -1.65
N PHE A 109 9.57 -1.32 -2.30
CA PHE A 109 9.62 -1.07 -3.73
C PHE A 109 10.33 0.27 -4.05
N PRO A 110 11.69 0.32 -4.03
CA PRO A 110 12.46 1.52 -4.32
C PRO A 110 12.49 1.79 -5.83
N VAL A 111 11.45 2.46 -6.35
CA VAL A 111 11.40 2.86 -7.77
C VAL A 111 11.92 4.30 -7.91
N PRO A 112 12.89 4.56 -8.80
CA PRO A 112 13.41 5.91 -9.03
C PRO A 112 12.31 6.89 -9.44
N ARG A 113 12.41 8.15 -9.02
CA ARG A 113 11.45 9.22 -9.34
C ARG A 113 11.12 9.31 -10.83
N ALA A 114 12.12 9.25 -11.70
CA ALA A 114 11.91 9.32 -13.15
C ALA A 114 10.99 8.18 -13.67
N GLU A 115 11.15 6.98 -13.12
CA GLU A 115 10.33 5.83 -13.48
C GLU A 115 8.92 5.92 -12.88
N LEU A 116 8.78 6.43 -11.66
CA LEU A 116 7.47 6.73 -11.07
C LEU A 116 6.70 7.73 -11.94
N LEU A 117 7.33 8.83 -12.36
CA LEU A 117 6.70 9.81 -13.24
C LEU A 117 6.28 9.21 -14.59
N ARG A 118 7.14 8.39 -15.21
CA ARG A 118 6.81 7.69 -16.45
C ARG A 118 5.57 6.80 -16.30
N ARG A 119 5.50 6.04 -15.21
CA ARG A 119 4.35 5.15 -14.91
C ARG A 119 3.09 5.92 -14.59
N LEU A 120 3.20 6.99 -13.80
CA LEU A 120 2.07 7.83 -13.43
C LEU A 120 1.51 8.56 -14.64
N ALA A 121 2.35 9.02 -15.58
CA ALA A 121 1.88 9.62 -16.82
C ALA A 121 1.00 8.65 -17.64
N ALA A 122 1.37 7.37 -17.72
CA ALA A 122 0.53 6.36 -18.37
C ALA A 122 -0.77 6.13 -17.57
N ARG A 123 -0.66 5.93 -16.26
CA ARG A 123 -1.80 5.62 -15.38
C ARG A 123 -2.80 6.77 -15.24
N ASN A 124 -2.36 8.02 -15.35
CA ASN A 124 -3.22 9.20 -15.30
C ASN A 124 -4.22 9.26 -16.47
N THR A 125 -4.08 8.40 -17.48
CA THR A 125 -5.04 8.25 -18.58
C THR A 125 -6.13 7.19 -18.29
N GLU A 126 -6.02 6.46 -17.18
CA GLU A 126 -6.93 5.38 -16.78
C GLU A 126 -8.01 5.88 -15.79
N THR A 127 -9.13 5.14 -15.66
CA THR A 127 -10.29 5.56 -14.85
C THR A 127 -10.70 4.51 -13.80
N HIS A 128 -9.74 3.98 -13.03
CA HIS A 128 -10.01 2.99 -11.98
C HIS A 128 -9.43 3.40 -10.61
N ALA A 129 -9.76 2.66 -9.54
CA ALA A 129 -9.38 2.94 -8.15
C ALA A 129 -7.90 3.32 -7.95
N ASN A 130 -7.02 2.65 -8.69
CA ASN A 130 -5.59 2.87 -8.59
C ASN A 130 -5.07 3.99 -9.51
N ALA A 131 -5.91 4.71 -10.24
CA ALA A 131 -5.54 5.77 -11.20
C ALA A 131 -5.73 7.17 -10.59
N LEU A 132 -5.12 7.39 -9.43
CA LEU A 132 -5.01 8.73 -8.85
C LEU A 132 -4.22 9.62 -9.83
N LEU A 133 -4.78 10.78 -10.17
CA LEU A 133 -4.08 11.82 -10.93
C LEU A 133 -2.94 12.34 -10.04
N VAL A 134 -1.72 11.92 -10.34
CA VAL A 134 -0.53 12.38 -9.60
C VAL A 134 0.29 13.25 -10.54
N THR A 135 0.35 14.54 -10.23
CA THR A 135 1.24 15.48 -10.91
C THR A 135 2.68 15.31 -10.41
N PRO A 136 3.70 15.79 -11.15
CA PRO A 136 5.07 15.82 -10.66
C PRO A 136 5.23 16.52 -9.31
N GLU A 137 4.51 17.64 -9.11
CA GLU A 137 4.55 18.42 -7.88
C GLU A 137 3.90 17.66 -6.70
N ALA A 138 2.81 16.94 -6.96
CA ALA A 138 2.20 16.06 -5.97
C ALA A 138 3.15 14.91 -5.59
N LEU A 139 3.87 14.34 -6.56
CA LEU A 139 4.88 13.32 -6.28
C LEU A 139 6.02 13.87 -5.40
N ASP A 140 6.48 15.10 -5.64
CA ASP A 140 7.49 15.74 -4.79
C ASP A 140 6.96 15.93 -3.36
N ALA A 141 5.71 16.36 -3.20
CA ALA A 141 5.07 16.41 -1.89
C ALA A 141 4.99 15.03 -1.21
N PHE A 142 4.78 13.95 -1.97
CA PHE A 142 4.79 12.59 -1.44
C PHE A 142 6.17 12.17 -0.93
N TYR A 143 7.23 12.51 -1.65
CA TYR A 143 8.60 12.26 -1.20
C TYR A 143 8.92 12.94 0.14
N THR A 144 8.41 14.16 0.39
CA THR A 144 8.62 14.85 1.69
C THR A 144 7.94 14.16 2.88
N ARG A 145 6.98 13.28 2.61
CA ARG A 145 6.19 12.56 3.63
C ARG A 145 6.57 11.08 3.72
N PHE A 146 7.39 10.60 2.80
CA PHE A 146 7.80 9.21 2.73
C PHE A 146 9.10 9.02 3.51
N ASP A 147 9.09 8.12 4.48
CA ASP A 147 10.28 7.70 5.21
C ASP A 147 10.77 6.40 4.57
N PRO A 148 11.80 6.41 3.69
CA PRO A 148 12.30 5.20 3.08
C PRO A 148 12.73 4.18 4.16
N PRO A 149 12.35 2.90 4.05
CA PRO A 149 12.85 1.87 4.95
C PRO A 149 14.38 1.85 4.96
N THR A 150 14.95 1.84 6.15
CA THR A 150 16.39 1.75 6.39
C THR A 150 16.63 0.88 7.62
N ASP A 151 17.26 -0.28 7.42
CA ASP A 151 17.58 -1.24 8.48
C ASP A 151 16.34 -1.73 9.27
N GLU A 152 15.20 -1.88 8.59
CA GLU A 152 13.93 -2.33 9.15
C GLU A 152 13.65 -3.83 8.88
N GLY A 153 14.62 -4.53 8.28
CA GLY A 153 14.42 -5.88 7.75
C GLY A 153 13.67 -5.89 6.43
N GLU A 154 13.75 -4.80 5.66
CA GLU A 154 13.12 -4.66 4.36
C GLU A 154 13.69 -5.64 3.32
N GLU A 155 12.78 -6.25 2.57
CA GLU A 155 13.09 -7.03 1.39
C GLU A 155 12.89 -6.15 0.16
N ILE A 156 13.98 -5.92 -0.58
CA ILE A 156 13.93 -5.09 -1.78
C ILE A 156 13.26 -5.85 -2.92
N ILE A 157 12.10 -5.36 -3.34
CA ILE A 157 11.39 -5.82 -4.53
C ILE A 157 11.71 -4.87 -5.68
N LEU A 158 12.57 -5.34 -6.57
CA LEU A 158 12.88 -4.61 -7.80
C LEU A 158 11.69 -4.72 -8.76
N PRO A 159 11.35 -3.64 -9.47
CA PRO A 159 10.36 -3.73 -10.53
C PRO A 159 10.83 -4.77 -11.57
N TYR A 160 9.91 -5.61 -12.03
CA TYR A 160 10.14 -6.39 -13.24
C TYR A 160 10.63 -5.44 -14.34
N ALA A 161 11.73 -5.78 -15.00
CA ALA A 161 12.04 -5.18 -16.29
C ALA A 161 10.86 -5.52 -17.20
N CYS A 162 10.00 -4.53 -17.47
CA CYS A 162 8.99 -4.65 -18.52
C CYS A 162 9.67 -4.74 -19.88
#